data_AF-A0A1Y1BSX1-F1
#
_entry.id   AF-A0A1Y1BSX1-F1
#
_cell.length_a   1.000
_cell.length_b   1.000
_cell.length_c   1.000
_cell.angle_alpha   90.00
_cell.angle_beta   90.00
_cell.angle_gamma   90.00
#
_symmetry.space_group_name_H-M   'P 1'
#
loop_
_entity.id
_entity.type
_entity.pdbx_description
1 polymer ?
#
loop_
_entity_poly.entity_id
_entity_poly.type
_entity_poly.pdbx_seq_one_letter_code
_entity_poly.pdbx_strand_id
1 'polypeptide(L)'
;MIRKALGLVLVVCIVTVLSSLIRGWLPHSSPMAPAPSPEEVRQQEEKRQRDEQDKNMQVVTYAVIETLYKNMRDPDFFKLHSVYVLDNSTVLVSCVEYYARNGFGGMNREYAVGTSTHGDFKFSANNASVWNKMCANKPGSDFKIYGEYALKRIKILSN
;
A
#
# COMPACT_ATOMS: atom_id res chain seq x y z
N MET A 1 23.91 -65.08 -37.46
CA MET A 1 23.62 -63.71 -37.95
C MET A 1 22.60 -62.91 -37.10
N ILE A 2 21.90 -63.51 -36.13
CA ILE A 2 20.78 -62.84 -35.41
C ILE A 2 21.22 -61.95 -34.23
N ARG A 3 22.43 -62.13 -33.67
CA ARG A 3 22.89 -61.36 -32.49
C ARG A 3 23.37 -59.92 -32.78
N LYS A 4 23.68 -59.57 -34.02
CA LYS A 4 24.11 -58.19 -34.38
C LYS A 4 22.95 -57.26 -34.72
N ALA A 5 21.78 -57.81 -35.06
CA ALA A 5 20.60 -57.02 -35.43
C ALA A 5 19.90 -56.41 -34.20
N LEU A 6 19.86 -57.12 -33.06
CA LEU A 6 19.22 -56.60 -31.84
C LEU A 6 19.95 -55.40 -31.23
N GLY A 7 21.29 -55.39 -31.27
CA GLY A 7 22.09 -54.30 -30.69
C GLY A 7 21.93 -52.98 -31.44
N LEU A 8 21.69 -53.03 -32.75
CA LEU A 8 21.55 -51.83 -33.58
C LEU A 8 20.16 -51.19 -33.42
N VAL A 9 19.11 -52.00 -33.28
CA VAL A 9 17.72 -51.51 -33.09
C VAL A 9 17.56 -50.83 -31.72
N LEU A 10 18.20 -51.35 -30.67
CA LEU A 10 18.09 -50.79 -29.33
C LEU A 10 18.84 -49.45 -29.19
N VAL A 11 19.95 -49.28 -29.90
CA VAL A 11 20.71 -48.00 -29.95
C VAL A 11 19.93 -46.93 -30.74
N VAL A 12 19.26 -47.29 -31.83
CA VAL A 12 18.47 -46.32 -32.62
C VAL A 12 17.26 -45.81 -31.83
N CYS A 13 16.55 -46.67 -31.09
CA CYS A 13 15.42 -46.24 -30.26
C CYS A 13 15.84 -45.28 -29.11
N ILE A 14 16.97 -45.53 -28.46
CA ILE A 14 17.48 -44.66 -27.38
C ILE A 14 17.90 -43.28 -27.93
N VAL A 15 18.50 -43.24 -29.12
CA VAL A 15 18.90 -41.96 -29.76
C VAL A 15 17.67 -41.15 -30.21
N THR A 16 16.57 -41.79 -30.63
CA THR A 16 15.33 -41.07 -31.01
C THR A 16 14.54 -40.52 -29.81
N VAL A 17 14.58 -41.17 -28.64
CA VAL A 17 13.91 -40.67 -27.43
C VAL A 17 14.73 -39.55 -26.75
N LEU A 18 16.06 -39.60 -26.83
CA LEU A 18 16.91 -38.52 -26.34
C LEU A 18 16.88 -37.27 -27.23
N SER A 19 16.67 -37.41 -28.54
CA SER A 19 16.60 -36.26 -29.45
C SER A 19 15.26 -35.52 -29.42
N SER A 20 14.18 -36.14 -28.93
CA SER A 20 12.91 -35.45 -28.66
C SER A 20 12.88 -34.71 -27.31
N LEU A 21 13.74 -35.07 -26.35
CA LEU A 21 13.95 -34.29 -25.12
C LEU A 21 14.84 -33.05 -25.31
N ILE A 22 15.69 -33.03 -26.35
CA ILE A 22 16.60 -31.90 -26.61
C ILE A 22 15.93 -30.79 -27.46
N ARG A 23 14.85 -31.08 -28.20
CA ARG A 23 14.14 -30.05 -29.00
C ARG A 23 13.24 -29.12 -28.18
N GLY A 24 13.08 -29.34 -26.88
CA GLY A 24 12.33 -28.46 -25.98
C GLY A 24 13.16 -27.38 -25.30
N TRP A 25 14.49 -27.37 -25.47
CA TRP A 25 15.40 -26.47 -24.75
C TRP A 25 16.36 -25.74 -25.69
N LEU A 26 15.84 -25.27 -26.82
CA LEU A 26 16.42 -24.07 -27.41
C LEU A 26 16.06 -22.92 -26.46
N PRO A 27 17.04 -22.21 -25.87
CA PRO A 27 16.73 -20.93 -25.25
C PRO A 27 16.12 -20.11 -26.37
N HIS A 28 14.81 -19.89 -26.27
CA HIS A 28 14.16 -18.82 -26.99
C HIS A 28 14.86 -17.57 -26.45
N SER A 29 15.90 -17.13 -27.14
CA SER A 29 16.49 -15.82 -26.99
C SER A 29 15.39 -14.85 -27.37
N SER A 30 14.52 -14.57 -26.39
CA SER A 30 13.69 -13.37 -26.42
C SER A 30 14.63 -12.25 -26.82
N PRO A 31 14.29 -11.47 -27.86
CA PRO A 31 15.08 -10.28 -28.17
C PRO A 31 15.21 -9.50 -26.87
N MET A 32 16.45 -9.36 -26.41
CA MET A 32 16.77 -8.68 -25.16
C MET A 32 16.14 -7.30 -25.30
N ALA A 33 15.12 -7.02 -24.49
CA ALA A 33 14.42 -5.75 -24.55
C ALA A 33 15.47 -4.63 -24.48
N PRO A 34 15.40 -3.61 -25.35
CA PRO A 34 16.38 -2.54 -25.33
C PRO A 34 16.47 -1.96 -23.91
N ALA A 35 17.70 -1.69 -23.45
CA ALA A 35 17.89 -1.08 -22.14
C ALA A 35 17.09 0.24 -22.07
N PRO A 36 16.41 0.52 -20.95
CA PRO A 36 15.59 1.70 -20.83
C PRO A 36 16.45 2.95 -21.00
N SER A 37 15.91 3.92 -21.72
CA SER A 37 16.51 5.23 -21.91
C SER A 37 16.65 5.99 -20.57
N PRO A 38 17.57 6.96 -20.47
CA PRO A 38 17.70 7.78 -19.26
C PRO A 38 16.40 8.47 -18.83
N GLU A 39 15.54 8.84 -19.79
CA GLU A 39 14.23 9.45 -19.53
C GLU A 39 13.25 8.43 -18.91
N GLU A 40 13.20 7.20 -19.43
CA GLU A 40 12.37 6.13 -18.88
C GLU A 40 12.80 5.76 -17.46
N VAL A 41 14.10 5.73 -17.18
CA VAL A 41 14.63 5.50 -15.83
C VAL A 41 14.19 6.62 -14.88
N ARG A 42 14.26 7.90 -15.30
CA ARG A 42 13.82 9.04 -14.48
C ARG A 42 12.32 8.95 -14.17
N GLN A 43 11.49 8.71 -15.19
CA GLN A 43 10.04 8.60 -15.01
C GLN A 43 9.64 7.43 -14.11
N GLN A 44 10.33 6.29 -14.26
CA GLN A 44 10.11 5.13 -13.41
C GLN A 44 10.48 5.42 -11.95
N GLU A 45 11.56 6.15 -11.71
CA GLU A 45 11.98 6.53 -10.37
C GLU A 45 11.01 7.51 -9.71
N GLU A 46 10.59 8.55 -10.43
CA GLU A 46 9.57 9.48 -9.94
C GLU A 46 8.24 8.76 -9.61
N LYS A 47 7.85 7.79 -10.44
CA LYS A 47 6.67 6.97 -10.16
C LYS A 47 6.85 6.16 -8.89
N ARG A 48 7.99 5.50 -8.70
CA ARG A 48 8.29 4.75 -7.47
C ARG A 48 8.22 5.63 -6.23
N GLN A 49 8.79 6.82 -6.30
CA GLN A 49 8.77 7.78 -5.19
C GLN A 49 7.34 8.24 -4.86
N ARG A 50 6.52 8.53 -5.89
CA ARG A 50 5.10 8.84 -5.70
C ARG A 50 4.32 7.67 -5.09
N ASP A 51 4.49 6.47 -5.62
CA ASP A 51 3.82 5.26 -5.11
C ASP A 51 4.20 4.97 -3.65
N GLU A 52 5.47 5.18 -3.28
CA GLU A 52 5.95 5.03 -1.91
C GLU A 52 5.39 6.12 -0.99
N GLN A 53 5.36 7.37 -1.46
CA GLN A 53 4.76 8.48 -0.73
C GLN A 53 3.27 8.21 -0.46
N ASP A 54 2.50 7.82 -1.47
CA ASP A 54 1.08 7.48 -1.35
C ASP A 54 0.86 6.35 -0.35
N LYS A 55 1.69 5.30 -0.39
CA LYS A 55 1.64 4.20 0.56
C LYS A 55 1.88 4.70 1.99
N ASN A 56 2.87 5.56 2.19
CA ASN A 56 3.18 6.09 3.52
C ASN A 56 2.05 7.01 4.04
N MET A 57 1.45 7.82 3.16
CA MET A 57 0.25 8.63 3.47
C MET A 57 -0.94 7.74 3.88
N GLN A 58 -1.14 6.62 3.19
CA GLN A 58 -2.15 5.62 3.53
C GLN A 58 -1.89 4.96 4.90
N VAL A 59 -0.63 4.67 5.22
CA VAL A 59 -0.24 4.07 6.50
C VAL A 59 -0.51 5.03 7.66
N VAL A 60 -0.07 6.29 7.57
CA VAL A 60 -0.32 7.27 8.65
C VAL A 60 -1.82 7.52 8.83
N THR A 61 -2.57 7.61 7.73
CA THR A 61 -4.02 7.79 7.77
C THR A 61 -4.71 6.61 8.44
N TYR A 62 -4.33 5.38 8.08
CA TYR A 62 -4.86 4.17 8.71
C TYR A 62 -4.58 4.17 10.22
N ALA A 63 -3.35 4.48 10.63
CA ALA A 63 -2.96 4.52 12.03
C ALA A 63 -3.77 5.54 12.85
N VAL A 64 -4.06 6.72 12.30
CA VAL A 64 -4.93 7.72 12.95
C VAL A 64 -6.33 7.19 13.14
N ILE A 65 -6.94 6.63 12.10
CA ILE A 65 -8.32 6.13 12.13
C ILE A 65 -8.44 4.94 13.07
N GLU A 66 -7.46 4.04 13.06
CA GLU A 66 -7.41 2.89 13.96
C GLU A 66 -7.25 3.34 15.41
N THR A 67 -6.35 4.29 15.68
CA THR A 67 -6.14 4.83 17.02
C THR A 67 -7.41 5.52 17.53
N LEU A 68 -8.07 6.32 16.68
CA LEU A 68 -9.36 6.93 17.01
C LEU A 68 -10.40 5.87 17.37
N TYR A 69 -10.62 4.91 16.47
CA TYR A 69 -11.62 3.85 16.66
C TYR A 69 -11.40 3.07 17.97
N LYS A 70 -10.15 2.63 18.23
CA LYS A 70 -9.81 1.84 19.43
C LYS A 70 -9.96 2.61 20.75
N ASN A 71 -9.76 3.94 20.73
CA ASN A 71 -9.83 4.77 21.92
C ASN A 71 -11.21 5.40 22.14
N MET A 72 -12.16 5.19 21.23
CA MET A 72 -13.53 5.68 21.41
C MET A 72 -14.28 4.85 22.43
N ARG A 73 -15.04 5.54 23.29
CA ARG A 73 -15.97 4.91 24.23
C ARG A 73 -17.08 4.15 23.51
N ASP A 74 -17.56 4.69 22.40
CA ASP A 74 -18.66 4.14 21.61
C ASP A 74 -18.30 4.18 20.11
N PRO A 75 -17.47 3.22 19.65
CA PRO A 75 -16.89 3.24 18.30
C PRO A 75 -17.91 3.03 17.18
N ASP A 76 -19.10 2.48 17.48
CA ASP A 76 -20.17 2.30 16.49
C ASP A 76 -20.72 3.64 15.97
N PHE A 77 -20.68 4.67 16.83
CA PHE A 77 -21.12 6.02 16.49
C PHE A 77 -20.02 6.86 15.82
N PHE A 78 -18.82 6.32 15.64
CA PHE A 78 -17.76 6.99 14.91
C PHE A 78 -18.16 7.22 13.45
N LYS A 79 -18.17 8.49 13.04
CA LYS A 79 -18.39 8.90 11.65
C LYS A 79 -17.25 9.80 11.19
N LEU A 80 -16.54 9.35 10.17
CA LEU A 80 -15.50 10.15 9.54
C LEU A 80 -16.14 11.34 8.79
N HIS A 81 -15.63 12.55 8.99
CA HIS A 81 -16.13 13.74 8.30
C HIS A 81 -15.21 14.13 7.14
N SER A 82 -13.93 14.33 7.42
CA SER A 82 -12.92 14.70 6.45
C SER A 82 -11.58 14.08 6.84
N VAL A 83 -10.76 13.79 5.84
CA VAL A 83 -9.36 13.37 6.02
C VAL A 83 -8.55 14.08 4.97
N TYR A 84 -7.47 14.73 5.40
CA TYR A 84 -6.52 15.31 4.47
C TYR A 84 -5.11 15.05 4.95
N VAL A 85 -4.22 14.81 4.00
CA VAL A 85 -2.80 14.56 4.25
C VAL A 85 -1.99 15.68 3.63
N LEU A 86 -1.09 16.27 4.40
CA LEU A 86 -0.29 17.40 3.92
C LEU A 86 0.68 16.95 2.81
N ASP A 87 0.68 17.70 1.71
CA ASP A 87 1.57 17.45 0.57
C ASP A 87 3.03 17.78 0.91
N ASN A 88 3.96 17.04 0.30
CA ASN A 88 5.40 17.37 0.25
C ASN A 88 6.04 17.74 1.59
N SER A 89 5.62 17.07 2.66
CA SER A 89 6.10 17.32 4.01
C SER A 89 7.19 16.31 4.38
N THR A 90 8.29 16.78 4.99
CA THR A 90 9.33 15.89 5.56
C THR A 90 8.77 15.00 6.68
N VAL A 91 7.67 15.45 7.29
CA VAL A 91 6.90 14.73 8.30
C VAL A 91 5.52 14.49 7.71
N LEU A 92 5.12 13.23 7.55
CA LEU A 92 3.78 12.91 7.06
C LEU A 92 2.75 13.32 8.10
N VAL A 93 1.77 14.15 7.72
CA VAL A 93 0.72 14.62 8.62
C VAL A 93 -0.64 14.24 8.07
N SER A 94 -1.37 13.41 8.80
CA SER A 94 -2.79 13.10 8.53
C SER A 94 -3.67 13.87 9.50
N CYS A 95 -4.50 14.75 8.96
CA CYS A 95 -5.46 15.54 9.69
C CYS A 95 -6.85 14.97 9.47
N VAL A 96 -7.56 14.65 10.55
CA VAL A 96 -8.85 13.97 10.50
C VAL A 96 -9.86 14.78 11.28
N GLU A 97 -11.01 15.07 10.67
CA GLU A 97 -12.19 15.52 11.40
C GLU A 97 -13.25 14.42 11.42
N TYR A 98 -13.99 14.34 12.51
CA TYR A 98 -14.95 13.28 12.72
C TYR A 98 -16.07 13.69 13.66
N TYR A 99 -17.09 12.85 13.71
CA TYR A 99 -18.14 12.91 14.72
C TYR A 99 -18.06 11.71 15.65
N ALA A 100 -18.17 11.97 16.95
CA ALA A 100 -18.20 10.95 17.99
C ALA A 100 -19.29 11.27 19.03
N ARG A 101 -19.82 10.22 19.68
CA ARG A 101 -20.83 10.38 20.72
C ARG A 101 -20.18 10.88 22.02
N ASN A 102 -20.74 11.93 22.60
CA ASN A 102 -20.30 12.50 23.87
C ASN A 102 -20.98 11.83 25.07
N GLY A 103 -20.59 12.22 26.30
CA GLY A 103 -21.13 11.66 27.55
C GLY A 103 -22.63 11.92 27.79
N PHE A 104 -23.25 12.80 27.02
CA PHE A 104 -24.67 13.13 27.10
C PHE A 104 -25.50 12.47 25.98
N GLY A 105 -24.88 11.62 25.14
CA GLY A 105 -25.54 10.93 24.03
C GLY A 105 -25.66 11.74 22.74
N GLY A 106 -25.22 13.01 22.74
CA GLY A 106 -25.14 13.85 21.54
C GLY A 106 -23.91 13.54 20.69
N MET A 107 -23.86 14.06 19.45
CA MET A 107 -22.71 13.94 18.56
C MET A 107 -21.88 15.23 18.59
N ASN A 108 -20.59 15.12 18.90
CA ASN A 108 -19.64 16.22 18.80
C ASN A 108 -18.89 16.12 17.47
N ARG A 109 -18.57 17.28 16.86
CA ARG A 109 -17.53 17.37 15.84
C ARG A 109 -16.18 17.53 16.54
N GLU A 110 -15.24 16.67 16.19
CA GLU A 110 -13.93 16.54 16.81
C GLU A 110 -12.85 16.42 15.72
N TYR A 111 -11.58 16.51 16.13
CA TYR A 111 -10.47 16.44 15.21
C TYR A 111 -9.26 15.74 15.82
N ALA A 112 -8.40 15.19 14.97
CA ALA A 112 -7.18 14.54 15.35
C ALA A 112 -6.08 14.77 14.32
N VAL A 113 -4.83 14.72 14.80
CA VAL A 113 -3.63 14.83 13.99
C VAL A 113 -2.76 13.61 14.27
N GLY A 114 -2.41 12.89 13.20
CA GLY A 114 -1.33 11.91 13.22
C GLY A 114 -0.12 12.44 12.47
N THR A 115 1.06 12.24 13.03
CA THR A 115 2.32 12.52 12.35
C THR A 115 3.18 11.28 12.28
N SER A 116 3.89 11.09 11.17
CA SER A 116 4.92 10.05 11.05
C SER A 116 6.23 10.62 10.54
N THR A 117 7.32 10.30 11.24
CA THR A 117 8.69 10.63 10.84
C THR A 117 9.52 9.36 10.96
N HIS A 118 10.06 8.85 9.84
CA HIS A 118 10.87 7.62 9.82
C HIS A 118 10.24 6.40 10.52
N GLY A 119 8.91 6.28 10.49
CA GLY A 119 8.18 5.18 11.14
C GLY A 119 7.71 5.48 12.57
N ASP A 120 8.19 6.55 13.20
CA ASP A 120 7.69 6.98 14.50
C ASP A 120 6.34 7.67 14.35
N PHE A 121 5.29 7.00 14.82
CA PHE A 121 3.94 7.55 14.80
C PHE A 121 3.64 8.32 16.09
N LYS A 122 3.10 9.54 15.94
CA LYS A 122 2.57 10.34 17.05
C LYS A 122 1.12 10.71 16.76
N PHE A 123 0.30 10.65 17.78
CA PHE A 123 -1.14 10.90 17.70
C PHE A 123 -1.56 12.00 18.67
N SER A 124 -2.44 12.89 18.22
CA SER A 124 -3.02 13.94 19.05
C SER A 124 -4.49 14.13 18.70
N ALA A 125 -5.39 13.74 19.62
CA ALA A 125 -6.82 13.99 19.50
C ALA A 125 -7.20 15.30 20.21
N ASN A 126 -8.11 16.06 19.61
CA ASN A 126 -8.75 17.26 20.17
C ASN A 126 -7.79 18.30 20.75
N ASN A 127 -6.59 18.44 20.16
CA ASN A 127 -5.60 19.41 20.57
C ASN A 127 -5.52 20.58 19.58
N ALA A 128 -6.14 21.71 19.94
CA ALA A 128 -6.21 22.88 19.07
C ALA A 128 -4.84 23.44 18.69
N SER A 129 -3.86 23.38 19.60
CA SER A 129 -2.51 23.89 19.34
C SER A 129 -1.82 23.07 18.25
N VAL A 130 -1.88 21.73 18.35
CA VAL A 130 -1.33 20.83 17.33
C VAL A 130 -2.07 20.98 16.01
N TRP A 131 -3.40 21.05 16.02
CA TRP A 131 -4.21 21.25 14.82
C TRP A 131 -3.87 22.56 14.10
N ASN A 132 -3.85 23.67 14.82
CA ASN A 132 -3.56 24.98 14.22
C ASN A 132 -2.15 25.05 13.64
N LYS A 133 -1.20 24.37 14.27
CA LYS A 133 0.19 24.31 13.81
C LYS A 133 0.34 23.45 12.55
N MET A 134 -0.26 22.26 12.56
CA MET A 134 0.04 21.21 11.60
C MET A 134 -0.98 21.11 10.46
N CYS A 135 -2.23 21.53 10.67
CA CYS A 135 -3.36 21.22 9.80
C CYS A 135 -4.10 22.46 9.30
N ALA A 136 -4.40 23.41 10.19
CA ALA A 136 -5.22 24.57 9.83
C ALA A 136 -4.57 25.43 8.72
N ASN A 137 -5.36 25.75 7.69
CA ASN A 137 -4.95 26.55 6.54
C ASN A 137 -3.70 25.99 5.80
N LYS A 138 -3.46 24.68 5.91
CA LYS A 138 -2.40 24.00 5.16
C LYS A 138 -3.01 23.31 3.93
N PRO A 139 -2.33 23.38 2.78
CA PRO A 139 -2.75 22.58 1.63
C PRO A 139 -2.52 21.10 1.94
N GLY A 140 -3.37 20.25 1.37
CA GLY A 140 -3.23 18.81 1.48
C GLY A 140 -4.16 18.10 0.51
N SER A 141 -3.81 16.85 0.24
CA SER A 141 -4.61 15.96 -0.59
C SER A 141 -5.80 15.42 0.21
N ASP A 142 -6.98 15.42 -0.42
CA ASP A 142 -8.18 14.80 0.16
C ASP A 142 -8.02 13.27 0.18
N PHE A 143 -8.08 12.70 1.38
CA PHE A 143 -7.94 11.28 1.65
C PHE A 143 -9.22 10.67 2.22
N LYS A 144 -10.36 11.38 2.17
CA LYS A 144 -11.63 10.94 2.77
C LYS A 144 -12.07 9.57 2.29
N ILE A 145 -11.98 9.29 0.98
CA ILE A 145 -12.37 7.99 0.40
C ILE A 145 -11.52 6.86 1.01
N TYR A 146 -10.20 7.04 1.05
CA TYR A 146 -9.31 6.05 1.66
C TYR A 146 -9.59 5.91 3.17
N GLY A 147 -9.84 7.01 3.87
CA GLY A 147 -10.19 6.98 5.29
C GLY A 147 -11.48 6.21 5.57
N GLU A 148 -12.51 6.38 4.75
CA GLU A 148 -13.76 5.60 4.87
C GLU A 148 -13.52 4.11 4.60
N TYR A 149 -12.70 3.79 3.59
CA TYR A 149 -12.25 2.42 3.34
C TYR A 149 -11.51 1.83 4.55
N ALA A 150 -10.54 2.56 5.11
CA ALA A 150 -9.78 2.14 6.29
C ALA A 150 -10.70 1.90 7.48
N LEU A 151 -11.61 2.83 7.78
CA LEU A 151 -12.59 2.68 8.86
C LEU A 151 -13.46 1.43 8.67
N LYS A 152 -13.96 1.19 7.45
CA LYS A 152 -14.75 -0.02 7.15
C LYS A 152 -13.94 -1.29 7.42
N ARG A 153 -12.66 -1.32 7.02
CA ARG A 153 -11.76 -2.46 7.27
C ARG A 153 -11.51 -2.66 8.77
N ILE A 154 -11.25 -1.59 9.51
CA ILE A 154 -11.05 -1.63 10.97
C ILE A 154 -12.27 -2.20 11.68
N LYS A 155 -13.49 -1.76 11.31
CA LYS A 155 -14.75 -2.29 11.86
C LYS A 155 -14.90 -3.79 11.61
N ILE A 156 -14.58 -4.26 10.41
CA ILE A 156 -14.63 -5.69 10.07
C ILE A 156 -13.64 -6.50 10.90
N LEU A 157 -12.44 -5.97 11.14
CA LEU A 157 -11.38 -6.68 11.87
C LEU A 157 -11.56 -6.64 13.40
N SER A 158 -12.41 -5.75 13.90
CA SER A 158 -12.66 -5.58 15.35
C SER A 158 -13.86 -6.38 15.85
N ASN A 159 -14.64 -6.97 14.94
CA ASN A 159 -15.80 -7.83 15.22
C ASN A 159 -15.44 -9.30 15.01
#